data_AF-A0A920Q300-F1
#
_entry.id   AF-A0A920Q300-F1
#
_cell.length_a   1.000
_cell.length_b   1.000
_cell.length_c   1.000
_cell.angle_alpha   90.00
_cell.angle_beta   90.00
_cell.angle_gamma   90.00
#
_symmetry.space_group_name_H-M   'P 1'
#
loop_
_entity.id
_entity.type
_entity.pdbx_description
1 polymer ?
#
loop_
_entity_poly.entity_id
_entity_poly.type
_entity_poly.pdbx_seq_one_letter_code
_entity_poly.pdbx_strand_id
1 'polypeptide(L)'
;MDNVLNGANESIGRLPATKVLSTLGDHLLDDLDGGHGLFLEAVVAARRDPELAARLRERVADEGRRLGKIVDEGTSDGLLDPDLDQQAVVRLAHAIGFGMLLTRSMGLDLPDPDHWHVVISRVLDGLALPPASMPDTTPSGEQR
;
A
#
# COMPACT_ATOMS: atom_id res chain seq x y z
N MET A 1 17.39 13.52 18.20
CA MET A 1 17.03 12.73 17.00
C MET A 1 15.78 13.32 16.31
N ASP A 2 15.45 14.59 16.61
CA ASP A 2 14.11 15.14 16.40
C ASP A 2 13.99 15.98 15.12
N ASN A 3 15.11 16.21 14.43
CA ASN A 3 15.16 17.09 13.25
C ASN A 3 14.95 16.35 11.92
N VAL A 4 15.17 15.02 11.89
CA VAL A 4 14.99 14.19 10.68
C VAL A 4 13.51 13.84 10.46
N LEU A 5 12.75 13.69 11.55
CA LEU A 5 11.31 13.39 11.50
C LEU A 5 10.45 14.60 11.11
N ASN A 6 10.90 15.83 11.42
CA ASN A 6 10.18 17.06 11.06
C ASN A 6 10.33 17.42 9.58
N GLY A 7 11.51 17.21 8.97
CA GLY A 7 11.75 17.51 7.55
C GLY A 7 10.99 16.58 6.59
N ALA A 8 10.77 15.32 6.97
CA ALA A 8 9.95 14.39 6.20
C ALA A 8 8.46 14.79 6.26
N ASN A 9 7.98 15.28 7.41
CA ASN A 9 6.57 15.61 7.63
C ASN A 9 6.09 16.82 6.79
N GLU A 10 6.96 17.80 6.49
CA GLU A 10 6.61 18.94 5.63
C GLU A 10 6.56 18.59 4.13
N SER A 11 7.29 17.55 3.68
CA SER A 11 7.29 17.14 2.27
C SER A 11 6.23 16.09 1.94
N ILE A 12 5.74 15.33 2.92
CA ILE A 12 4.70 14.29 2.72
C ILE A 12 3.34 14.92 2.39
N GLY A 13 3.04 16.11 2.91
CA GLY A 13 1.76 16.81 2.71
C GLY A 13 1.49 17.34 1.30
N ARG A 14 2.34 17.03 0.30
CA ARG A 14 2.16 17.49 -1.10
C ARG A 14 2.37 16.41 -2.15
N LEU A 15 2.55 15.17 -1.75
CA LEU A 15 2.76 14.06 -2.68
C LEU A 15 1.41 13.40 -2.98
N PRO A 16 1.08 13.11 -4.24
CA PRO A 16 -0.17 12.42 -4.57
C PRO A 16 -0.23 11.08 -3.83
N ALA A 17 -1.43 10.62 -3.43
CA ALA A 17 -1.59 9.40 -2.62
C ALA A 17 -0.95 8.15 -3.26
N THR A 18 -0.85 8.12 -4.60
CA THR A 18 -0.08 7.11 -5.34
C THR A 18 1.39 7.09 -4.98
N LYS A 19 1.99 8.26 -4.75
CA LYS A 19 3.37 8.39 -4.28
C LYS A 19 3.49 8.06 -2.78
N VAL A 20 2.45 8.27 -1.96
CA VAL A 20 2.44 7.81 -0.56
C VAL A 20 2.38 6.28 -0.48
N LEU A 21 1.56 5.64 -1.32
CA LEU A 21 1.52 4.18 -1.44
C LEU A 21 2.80 3.60 -2.05
N SER A 22 3.44 4.33 -2.97
CA SER A 22 4.75 3.98 -3.50
C SER A 22 5.87 4.21 -2.48
N THR A 23 5.81 5.25 -1.65
CA THR A 23 6.72 5.49 -0.51
C THR A 23 6.52 4.47 0.62
N LEU A 24 5.30 3.96 0.81
CA LEU A 24 5.05 2.79 1.66
C LEU A 24 5.67 1.53 1.03
N GLY A 25 5.66 1.41 -0.30
CA GLY A 25 6.41 0.40 -1.05
C GLY A 25 7.94 0.54 -0.92
N ASP A 26 8.47 1.77 -0.91
CA ASP A 26 9.89 2.05 -0.72
C ASP A 26 10.33 1.74 0.72
N HIS A 27 9.52 2.08 1.73
CA HIS A 27 9.79 1.70 3.12
C HIS A 27 9.62 0.20 3.40
N LEU A 28 8.94 -0.54 2.53
CA LEU A 28 8.93 -2.02 2.55
C LEU A 28 10.22 -2.62 1.98
N LEU A 29 10.94 -1.86 1.16
CA LEU A 29 12.24 -2.21 0.57
C LEU A 29 13.42 -1.69 1.38
N ASP A 30 13.22 -0.67 2.22
CA ASP A 30 14.25 -0.14 3.10
C ASP A 30 14.81 -1.24 4.01
N ASP A 31 16.14 -1.22 4.17
CA ASP A 31 16.88 -2.14 5.02
C ASP A 31 16.40 -2.01 6.48
N LEU A 32 15.49 -2.89 6.89
CA LEU A 32 15.28 -3.19 8.29
C LEU A 32 16.41 -4.13 8.72
N ASP A 33 17.53 -3.55 9.17
CA ASP A 33 18.69 -4.22 9.76
C ASP A 33 18.32 -5.53 10.48
N GLY A 34 18.52 -6.68 9.82
CA GLY A 34 18.36 -8.03 10.40
C GLY A 34 16.98 -8.43 10.96
N GLY A 35 15.97 -7.54 10.97
CA GLY A 35 14.70 -7.72 11.69
C GLY A 35 13.62 -8.51 10.95
N HIS A 36 13.81 -8.78 9.66
CA HIS A 36 12.83 -9.46 8.82
C HIS A 36 12.55 -10.91 9.25
N GLY A 37 13.60 -11.65 9.61
CA GLY A 37 13.48 -13.00 10.17
C GLY A 37 12.71 -12.98 11.49
N LEU A 38 12.99 -12.00 12.35
CA LEU A 38 12.35 -11.85 13.66
C LEU A 38 10.84 -11.61 13.55
N PHE A 39 10.37 -10.81 12.59
CA PHE A 39 8.93 -10.61 12.41
C PHE A 39 8.22 -11.90 11.99
N LEU A 40 8.78 -12.65 11.03
CA LEU A 40 8.20 -13.92 10.57
C LEU A 40 8.26 -14.99 11.69
N GLU A 41 9.35 -15.06 12.43
CA GLU A 41 9.50 -15.89 13.61
C GLU A 41 8.46 -15.54 14.68
N ALA A 42 8.25 -14.25 14.95
CA ALA A 42 7.25 -13.77 15.89
C ALA A 42 5.83 -14.15 15.44
N VAL A 43 5.52 -14.04 14.14
CA VAL A 43 4.22 -14.49 13.58
C VAL A 43 4.01 -15.98 13.80
N VAL A 44 5.04 -16.81 13.60
CA VAL A 44 4.96 -18.26 13.85
C VAL A 44 4.86 -18.57 15.35
N ALA A 45 5.65 -17.90 16.19
CA ALA A 45 5.67 -18.07 17.64
C ALA A 45 4.33 -17.68 18.28
N ALA A 46 3.72 -16.59 17.80
CA ALA A 46 2.40 -16.11 18.25
C ALA A 46 1.28 -17.13 18.08
N ARG A 47 1.43 -18.15 17.23
CA ARG A 47 0.46 -19.25 17.13
C ARG A 47 0.35 -20.06 18.41
N ARG A 48 1.39 -20.04 19.25
CA ARG A 48 1.48 -20.80 20.51
C ARG A 48 1.54 -19.88 21.74
N ASP A 49 1.75 -18.58 21.53
CA ASP A 49 1.82 -17.55 22.57
C ASP A 49 0.71 -16.50 22.38
N PRO A 50 -0.38 -16.56 23.17
CA PRO A 50 -1.51 -15.64 23.05
C PRO A 50 -1.16 -14.17 23.38
N GLU A 51 -0.19 -13.93 24.27
CA GLU A 51 0.22 -12.58 24.64
C GLU A 51 0.97 -11.93 23.48
N LEU A 52 1.93 -12.67 22.90
CA LEU A 52 2.64 -12.22 21.70
C LEU A 52 1.67 -11.99 20.53
N ALA A 53 0.68 -12.86 20.36
CA ALA A 53 -0.34 -12.69 19.33
C ALA A 53 -1.19 -11.42 19.54
N ALA A 54 -1.52 -11.07 20.79
CA ALA A 54 -2.22 -9.83 21.10
C ALA A 54 -1.38 -8.60 20.72
N ARG A 55 -0.11 -8.58 21.10
CA ARG A 55 0.81 -7.47 20.80
C ARG A 55 1.05 -7.31 19.30
N LEU A 56 1.22 -8.41 18.56
CA LEU A 56 1.34 -8.36 17.10
C LEU A 56 0.06 -7.85 16.44
N ARG A 57 -1.12 -8.29 16.90
CA ARG A 57 -2.40 -7.79 16.37
C ARG A 57 -2.57 -6.30 16.62
N GLU A 58 -2.22 -5.81 17.81
CA GLU A 58 -2.23 -4.38 18.12
C GLU A 58 -1.29 -3.61 17.20
N ARG A 59 -0.04 -4.07 17.03
CA ARG A 59 0.93 -3.41 16.16
C ARG A 59 0.47 -3.34 14.70
N VAL A 60 -0.10 -4.42 14.17
CA VAL A 60 -0.65 -4.46 12.81
C VAL A 60 -1.91 -3.61 12.69
N ALA A 61 -2.76 -3.56 13.73
CA ALA A 61 -3.93 -2.70 13.75
C ALA A 61 -3.54 -1.21 13.78
N ASP A 62 -2.48 -0.84 14.51
CA ASP A 62 -1.96 0.52 14.57
C ASP A 62 -1.44 0.98 13.20
N GLU A 63 -0.72 0.10 12.50
CA GLU A 63 -0.29 0.33 11.13
C GLU A 63 -1.48 0.44 10.18
N GLY A 64 -2.46 -0.47 10.32
CA GLY A 64 -3.69 -0.46 9.53
C GLY A 64 -4.49 0.83 9.70
N ARG A 65 -4.53 1.43 10.89
CA ARG A 65 -5.18 2.74 11.09
C ARG A 65 -4.45 3.88 10.39
N ARG A 66 -3.12 3.82 10.28
CA ARG A 66 -2.35 4.82 9.51
C ARG A 66 -2.61 4.66 8.01
N LEU A 67 -2.60 3.43 7.51
CA LEU A 67 -2.94 3.13 6.12
C LEU A 67 -4.38 3.53 5.78
N GLY A 68 -5.34 3.30 6.67
CA GLY A 68 -6.73 3.70 6.47
C GLY A 68 -6.88 5.20 6.21
N LYS A 69 -6.16 6.05 6.96
CA LYS A 69 -6.16 7.51 6.73
C LYS A 69 -5.64 7.88 5.34
N ILE A 70 -4.58 7.21 4.89
CA ILE A 70 -4.00 7.44 3.55
C ILE A 70 -4.99 7.01 2.46
N VAL A 71 -5.71 5.91 2.68
CA VAL A 71 -6.80 5.47 1.79
C VAL A 71 -7.92 6.52 1.75
N ASP A 72 -8.35 7.05 2.90
CA ASP A 72 -9.39 8.10 2.96
C ASP A 72 -8.98 9.37 2.21
N GLU A 73 -7.73 9.79 2.36
CA GLU A 73 -7.15 10.93 1.63
C GLU A 73 -7.14 10.64 0.13
N GLY A 74 -6.65 9.47 -0.30
CA GLY A 74 -6.63 9.06 -1.70
C GLY A 74 -8.03 8.98 -2.33
N THR A 75 -9.02 8.48 -1.60
CA THR A 75 -10.42 8.49 -2.04
C THR A 75 -10.97 9.90 -2.16
N SER A 76 -10.70 10.77 -1.19
CA SER A 76 -11.17 12.17 -1.20
C SER A 76 -10.56 12.98 -2.35
N ASP A 77 -9.32 12.66 -2.73
CA ASP A 77 -8.60 13.26 -3.86
C ASP A 77 -8.99 12.66 -5.22
N GLY A 78 -9.92 11.69 -5.25
CA GLY A 78 -10.37 11.01 -6.47
C GLY A 78 -9.36 10.04 -7.08
N LEU A 79 -8.36 9.62 -6.31
CA LEU A 79 -7.31 8.68 -6.73
C LEU A 79 -7.72 7.21 -6.52
N LEU A 80 -8.70 6.96 -5.66
CA LEU A 80 -9.30 5.65 -5.44
C LEU A 80 -10.79 5.72 -5.72
N ASP A 81 -11.35 4.63 -6.26
CA ASP A 81 -12.79 4.50 -6.42
C ASP A 81 -13.49 4.57 -5.03
N PRO A 82 -14.40 5.53 -4.81
CA PRO A 82 -15.07 5.70 -3.52
C PRO A 82 -15.98 4.53 -3.12
N ASP A 83 -16.31 3.63 -4.05
CA ASP A 83 -17.11 2.44 -3.76
C ASP A 83 -16.26 1.27 -3.21
N LEU A 84 -14.93 1.41 -3.14
CA LEU A 84 -14.05 0.40 -2.56
C LEU A 84 -14.11 0.39 -1.03
N ASP A 85 -14.18 -0.82 -0.47
CA ASP A 85 -14.07 -1.02 0.98
C ASP A 85 -12.65 -0.66 1.47
N GLN A 86 -12.56 0.34 2.35
CA GLN A 86 -11.30 0.84 2.90
C GLN A 86 -10.47 -0.30 3.53
N GLN A 87 -11.13 -1.19 4.29
CA GLN A 87 -10.43 -2.28 4.96
C GLN A 87 -9.81 -3.24 3.94
N ALA A 88 -10.50 -3.54 2.84
CA ALA A 88 -9.99 -4.37 1.75
C ALA A 88 -8.73 -3.76 1.12
N VAL A 89 -8.72 -2.46 0.84
CA VAL A 89 -7.55 -1.74 0.30
C VAL A 89 -6.38 -1.79 1.29
N VAL A 90 -6.64 -1.56 2.58
CA VAL A 90 -5.62 -1.68 3.64
C VAL A 90 -5.07 -3.11 3.75
N ARG A 91 -5.90 -4.14 3.54
CA ARG A 91 -5.46 -5.54 3.55
C ARG A 91 -4.64 -5.90 2.32
N LEU A 92 -4.95 -5.34 1.16
CA LEU A 92 -4.12 -5.49 -0.04
C LEU A 92 -2.71 -4.91 0.20
N ALA A 93 -2.62 -3.71 0.75
CA ALA A 93 -1.33 -3.08 1.08
C ALA A 93 -0.49 -3.96 2.03
N HIS A 94 -1.11 -4.50 3.08
CA HIS A 94 -0.43 -5.46 3.97
C HIS A 94 0.02 -6.73 3.24
N ALA A 95 -0.82 -7.30 2.37
CA ALA A 95 -0.49 -8.53 1.66
C ALA A 95 0.74 -8.34 0.76
N ILE A 96 0.83 -7.20 0.07
CA ILE A 96 1.99 -6.83 -0.73
C ILE A 96 3.24 -6.74 0.16
N GLY A 97 3.17 -5.98 1.25
CA GLY A 97 4.32 -5.81 2.15
C GLY A 97 4.79 -7.11 2.81
N PHE A 98 3.87 -7.94 3.30
CA PHE A 98 4.20 -9.25 3.85
C PHE A 98 4.76 -10.22 2.80
N GLY A 99 4.26 -10.15 1.56
CA GLY A 99 4.80 -10.93 0.44
C GLY A 99 6.24 -10.57 0.10
N MET A 100 6.58 -9.28 0.10
CA MET A 100 7.95 -8.80 -0.11
C MET A 100 8.87 -9.23 1.02
N LEU A 101 8.40 -9.13 2.27
CA LEU A 101 9.12 -9.62 3.45
C LEU A 101 9.44 -11.12 3.35
N LEU A 102 8.44 -11.91 2.95
CA LEU A 102 8.59 -13.35 2.77
C LEU A 102 9.59 -13.68 1.65
N THR A 103 9.48 -13.00 0.51
CA THR A 103 10.38 -13.14 -0.65
C THR A 103 11.82 -12.89 -0.25
N ARG A 104 12.08 -11.79 0.47
CA ARG A 104 13.41 -11.46 1.01
C ARG A 104 13.90 -12.52 1.99
N SER A 105 13.04 -13.03 2.88
CA SER A 105 13.43 -14.06 3.86
C SER A 105 13.84 -15.39 3.22
N MET A 106 13.34 -15.68 2.02
CA MET A 106 13.76 -16.84 1.22
C MET A 106 15.11 -16.63 0.51
N GLY A 107 15.74 -15.45 0.64
CA GLY A 107 16.97 -15.10 -0.04
C GLY A 107 16.79 -14.82 -1.53
N LEU A 108 15.56 -14.50 -1.96
CA LEU A 108 15.28 -14.11 -3.34
C LEU A 108 15.58 -12.62 -3.51
N ASP A 109 16.13 -12.28 -4.68
CA ASP A 109 16.35 -10.88 -5.06
C ASP A 109 15.00 -10.17 -5.19
N LEU A 110 14.95 -8.94 -4.66
CA LEU A 110 13.81 -8.05 -4.85
C LEU A 110 13.91 -7.38 -6.22
N PRO A 111 12.77 -7.02 -6.86
CA PRO A 111 12.78 -6.29 -8.10
C PRO A 111 13.52 -4.96 -7.94
N ASP A 112 14.10 -4.51 -9.06
CA ASP A 112 14.61 -3.15 -9.18
C ASP A 112 13.51 -2.12 -8.82
N PRO A 113 13.84 -1.06 -8.06
CA PRO A 113 12.84 -0.08 -7.59
C PRO A 113 12.03 0.57 -8.72
N ASP A 114 12.64 0.90 -9.85
CA ASP A 114 11.94 1.56 -10.96
C ASP A 114 10.95 0.59 -11.61
N HIS A 115 11.36 -0.66 -11.80
CA HIS A 115 10.45 -1.71 -12.30
C HIS A 115 9.32 -2.02 -11.33
N TRP A 116 9.59 -2.01 -10.02
CA TRP A 116 8.59 -2.19 -8.98
C TRP A 116 7.56 -1.06 -8.98
N HIS A 117 8.02 0.19 -9.11
CA HIS A 117 7.16 1.37 -9.18
C HIS A 117 6.14 1.26 -10.32
N VAL A 118 6.58 0.81 -11.51
CA VAL A 118 5.69 0.61 -12.67
C VAL A 118 4.58 -0.42 -12.38
N VAL A 119 4.90 -1.51 -11.67
CA VAL A 119 3.90 -2.53 -11.31
C VAL A 119 2.88 -1.95 -10.33
N ILE A 120 3.34 -1.28 -9.28
CA ILE A 120 2.45 -0.69 -8.28
C ILE A 120 1.60 0.43 -8.87
N SER A 121 2.14 1.28 -9.74
CA SER A 121 1.33 2.28 -10.45
C SER A 121 0.16 1.64 -11.19
N ARG A 122 0.37 0.53 -11.92
CA ARG A 122 -0.72 -0.16 -12.62
C ARG A 122 -1.75 -0.80 -11.68
N VAL A 123 -1.31 -1.29 -10.51
CA VAL A 123 -2.24 -1.78 -9.49
C VAL A 123 -3.11 -0.63 -8.99
N LEU A 124 -2.51 0.52 -8.69
CA LEU A 124 -3.22 1.71 -8.21
C LEU A 124 -4.18 2.28 -9.26
N ASP A 125 -3.76 2.35 -10.53
CA ASP A 125 -4.63 2.76 -11.63
C ASP A 125 -5.84 1.82 -11.77
N GLY A 126 -5.68 0.52 -11.50
CA GLY A 126 -6.78 -0.44 -11.49
C GLY A 126 -7.73 -0.32 -10.30
N LEU A 127 -7.34 0.41 -9.24
CA LEU A 127 -8.19 0.73 -8.09
C LEU A 127 -8.86 2.10 -8.20
N ALA A 128 -8.48 2.90 -9.19
CA ALA A 128 -9.13 4.16 -9.48
C ALA A 128 -10.50 3.94 -10.14
N LEU A 129 -11.38 4.93 -10.03
CA LEU A 129 -12.67 4.90 -10.72
C LEU A 129 -12.44 4.74 -12.23
N PRO A 130 -13.09 3.76 -12.91
CA PRO A 130 -12.93 3.61 -14.33
C PRO A 130 -13.28 4.92 -15.05
N PRO A 131 -12.52 5.32 -16.09
CA PRO A 131 -12.93 6.45 -16.90
C PRO A 131 -14.34 6.15 -17.41
N ALA A 132 -15.27 7.09 -17.21
CA ALA A 132 -16.65 6.93 -17.65
C ALA A 132 -16.61 6.52 -19.12
N SER A 133 -17.11 5.31 -19.41
CA SER A 133 -17.31 4.88 -20.79
C SER A 133 -18.18 5.95 -21.44
N MET A 134 -17.58 6.79 -22.28
CA MET A 134 -18.32 7.73 -23.09
C MET A 134 -19.39 6.91 -23.80
N PRO A 135 -20.68 7.23 -23.65
CA PRO A 135 -21.71 6.54 -24.43
C PRO A 135 -21.29 6.70 -25.89
N ASP A 136 -21.24 5.57 -26.61
CA ASP A 136 -20.99 5.52 -28.05
C ASP A 136 -21.97 6.49 -28.70
N THR A 137 -21.52 7.74 -28.89
CA THR A 137 -22.26 8.73 -29.65
C THR A 137 -21.92 8.38 -31.08
N THR A 138 -22.50 7.29 -31.58
CA THR A 138 -22.52 7.01 -33.01
C THR A 138 -23.35 8.12 -33.63
N PRO A 139 -22.76 9.08 -34.35
CA PRO A 139 -23.56 9.98 -35.17
C PRO A 139 -23.79 9.26 -36.51
N SER A 140 -24.96 9.50 -37.11
CA SER A 140 -25.31 9.15 -38.50
C SER A 140 -25.91 7.75 -38.70
N GLY A 141 -27.00 7.58 -39.47
CA GLY A 141 -27.45 8.43 -40.56
C GLY A 141 -28.96 8.49 -40.72
N GLU A 142 -29.41 9.73 -40.86
CA GLU A 142 -30.55 10.11 -41.68
C GLU A 142 -30.40 9.50 -43.07
N GLN A 143 -31.21 8.48 -43.40
CA GLN A 143 -31.43 8.05 -44.78
C GLN A 143 -32.92 8.13 -45.10
N ARG A 144 -33.18 9.14 -45.94
CA ARG A 144 -34.34 9.46 -46.78
C ARG A 144 -35.29 8.32 -47.12
#